data_AF-A0A922CAD0-F1
#
_entry.id   AF-A0A922CAD0-F1
#
_cell.length_a   1.000
_cell.length_b   1.000
_cell.length_c   1.000
_cell.angle_alpha   90.00
_cell.angle_beta   90.00
_cell.angle_gamma   90.00
#
_symmetry.space_group_name_H-M   'P 1'
#
loop_
_entity.id
_entity.type
_entity.pdbx_description
1 polymer ?
#
loop_
_entity_poly.entity_id
_entity_poly.type
_entity_poly.pdbx_seq_one_letter_code
_entity_poly.pdbx_strand_id
1 'polypeptide(L)'
;MRTVALISGGKDSCYNMMQCVGAGHTIVALANLQPLHKDELDSYMYQTVGHQGIELYAEAMGLPLYREAISGTAVEQGKNYNPTENDEVEDLYRLLAKVKDEMDIEAVAVGAILSDYQRVRVENVCRRLGLVSLAYLWRRNQKELLQEMIAGGIEAIIIKVAALGLDPRIHLGMTLRDIQPHLLVMQEKYGLNVCGEGGEYETFTLDCPLFKKKLVIDDKETVMHTDDPVAPVGYLNLKLHLEAKDNYDEPIKLPPAVKNSLDYINDLSDSVFSDISDIELSETEIESIEKLEKEEKKKQNELNPLLTYSDDKETKLNVIECQNDSIESVENGFVYEHANNESDRHPVVDHRSICGNKRGWYFIGGIVGEGVDTRVATEDAMNKLINLLESQNLHLTHVCSVNIYMRDMEEYAALNEVYVNTFCYPNPPTRVCVQCPLSSDVGLIMDAVSCVLLRLV
;
A
#
# COMPACT_ATOMS: atom_id res chain seq x y z
N MET A 1 0.49 -6.83 -15.43
CA MET A 1 -0.88 -7.29 -15.12
C MET A 1 -1.91 -6.25 -15.51
N ARG A 2 -2.98 -6.74 -16.14
CA ARG A 2 -4.22 -5.98 -16.41
C ARG A 2 -5.11 -6.04 -15.16
N THR A 3 -5.38 -4.89 -14.57
CA THR A 3 -5.93 -4.79 -13.22
C THR A 3 -7.27 -4.07 -13.23
N VAL A 4 -8.28 -4.64 -12.58
CA VAL A 4 -9.51 -3.91 -12.21
C VAL A 4 -9.30 -3.24 -10.85
N ALA A 5 -9.70 -1.98 -10.69
CA ALA A 5 -9.61 -1.28 -9.41
C ALA A 5 -10.95 -1.29 -8.67
N LEU A 6 -10.96 -1.79 -7.44
CA LEU A 6 -12.08 -1.60 -6.52
C LEU A 6 -12.03 -0.17 -5.98
N ILE A 7 -13.04 0.62 -6.33
CA ILE A 7 -13.13 2.03 -5.94
C ILE A 7 -14.27 2.27 -4.96
N SER A 8 -14.00 3.10 -3.96
CA SER A 8 -15.01 3.60 -3.01
C SER A 8 -15.23 5.12 -3.13
N GLY A 9 -14.40 5.80 -3.89
CA GLY A 9 -14.34 7.26 -3.93
C GLY A 9 -13.29 7.85 -2.98
N GLY A 10 -12.84 7.09 -1.98
CA GLY A 10 -11.88 7.55 -0.98
C GLY A 10 -10.43 7.63 -1.46
N LYS A 11 -9.62 8.31 -0.65
CA LYS A 11 -8.17 8.49 -0.83
C LYS A 11 -7.42 7.17 -1.03
N ASP A 12 -7.81 6.11 -0.31
CA ASP A 12 -7.06 4.86 -0.25
C ASP A 12 -7.17 4.08 -1.56
N SER A 13 -8.37 4.02 -2.13
CA SER A 13 -8.59 3.38 -3.43
C SER A 13 -7.84 4.12 -4.54
N CYS A 14 -7.86 5.46 -4.54
CA CYS A 14 -7.14 6.28 -5.52
C CYS A 14 -5.62 6.13 -5.40
N TYR A 15 -5.09 6.16 -4.18
CA TYR A 15 -3.66 6.03 -3.97
C TYR A 15 -3.15 4.61 -4.28
N ASN A 16 -3.92 3.56 -3.95
CA ASN A 16 -3.54 2.20 -4.32
C ASN A 16 -3.53 2.00 -5.85
N MET A 17 -4.43 2.66 -6.60
CA MET A 17 -4.35 2.68 -8.07
C MET A 17 -3.05 3.31 -8.55
N MET A 18 -2.62 4.42 -7.94
CA MET A 18 -1.34 5.07 -8.28
C MET A 18 -0.15 4.16 -8.00
N GLN A 19 -0.15 3.46 -6.86
CA GLN A 19 0.87 2.45 -6.54
C GLN A 19 0.87 1.30 -7.55
N CYS A 20 -0.30 0.82 -7.97
CA CYS A 20 -0.41 -0.22 -8.99
C CYS A 20 0.21 0.25 -10.32
N VAL A 21 -0.08 1.48 -10.75
CA VAL A 21 0.54 2.06 -11.96
C VAL A 21 2.04 2.22 -11.77
N GLY A 22 2.51 2.77 -10.65
CA GLY A 22 3.94 2.90 -10.34
C GLY A 22 4.69 1.56 -10.33
N ALA A 23 4.02 0.48 -9.94
CA ALA A 23 4.56 -0.87 -9.88
C ALA A 23 4.58 -1.64 -11.22
N GLY A 24 4.13 -1.03 -12.33
CA GLY A 24 4.11 -1.69 -13.63
C GLY A 24 2.75 -2.30 -14.03
N HIS A 25 1.67 -2.00 -13.32
CA HIS A 25 0.33 -2.53 -13.64
C HIS A 25 -0.51 -1.54 -14.44
N THR A 26 -1.39 -2.07 -15.28
CA THR A 26 -2.31 -1.25 -16.07
C THR A 26 -3.72 -1.35 -15.49
N ILE A 27 -4.29 -0.22 -15.05
CA ILE A 27 -5.70 -0.18 -14.65
C ILE A 27 -6.57 -0.18 -15.91
N VAL A 28 -7.40 -1.21 -16.08
CA VAL A 28 -8.21 -1.39 -17.30
C VAL A 28 -9.70 -1.17 -17.06
N ALA A 29 -10.15 -1.24 -15.81
CA ALA A 29 -11.55 -1.04 -15.43
C ALA A 29 -11.66 -0.61 -13.97
N LEU A 30 -12.78 0.03 -13.64
CA LEU A 30 -13.18 0.37 -12.28
C LEU A 30 -14.35 -0.52 -11.87
N ALA A 31 -14.40 -0.92 -10.61
CA ALA A 31 -15.47 -1.73 -10.05
C ALA A 31 -15.92 -1.15 -8.70
N ASN A 32 -17.22 -1.06 -8.48
CA ASN A 32 -17.81 -0.51 -7.26
C ASN A 32 -19.06 -1.31 -6.86
N LEU A 33 -19.18 -1.60 -5.58
CA LEU A 33 -20.43 -2.07 -4.98
C LEU A 33 -21.19 -0.89 -4.40
N GLN A 34 -22.48 -0.78 -4.74
CA GLN A 34 -23.32 0.36 -4.34
C GLN A 34 -24.52 -0.08 -3.50
N PRO A 35 -24.98 0.76 -2.55
CA PRO A 35 -26.22 0.51 -1.82
C PRO A 35 -27.45 0.70 -2.74
N LEU A 36 -28.54 -0.07 -2.52
CA LEU A 36 -29.78 0.04 -3.31
C LEU A 36 -30.71 1.18 -2.90
N HIS A 37 -30.79 1.49 -1.60
CA HIS A 37 -31.90 2.28 -1.04
C HIS A 37 -31.51 3.34 0.00
N LYS A 38 -30.26 3.40 0.43
CA LYS A 38 -29.77 4.38 1.42
C LYS A 38 -28.40 4.89 1.01
N ASP A 39 -28.19 6.20 1.16
CA ASP A 39 -26.87 6.83 0.95
C ASP A 39 -25.84 6.38 2.00
N GLU A 40 -26.29 5.88 3.15
CA GLU A 40 -25.46 5.40 4.25
C GLU A 40 -25.93 4.02 4.74
N LEU A 41 -25.02 3.05 4.73
CA LEU A 41 -25.16 1.74 5.36
C LEU A 41 -23.96 1.51 6.29
N ASP A 42 -24.20 0.85 7.42
CA ASP A 42 -23.15 0.33 8.30
C ASP A 42 -22.56 -0.96 7.70
N SER A 43 -21.80 -0.83 6.61
CA SER A 43 -21.01 -1.94 6.04
C SER A 43 -19.59 -1.90 6.60
N TYR A 44 -19.08 -3.05 7.04
CA TYR A 44 -17.68 -3.21 7.43
C TYR A 44 -16.73 -3.22 6.22
N MET A 45 -17.26 -3.48 5.03
CA MET A 45 -16.49 -3.66 3.80
C MET A 45 -16.44 -2.41 2.91
N TYR A 46 -17.53 -1.66 2.82
CA TYR A 46 -17.69 -0.66 1.76
C TYR A 46 -18.08 0.71 2.30
N GLN A 47 -17.36 1.74 1.85
CA GLN A 47 -17.79 3.12 1.97
C GLN A 47 -19.04 3.34 1.10
N THR A 48 -20.09 3.90 1.70
CA THR A 48 -21.37 4.15 1.04
C THR A 48 -21.63 5.64 0.81
N VAL A 49 -21.02 6.50 1.64
CA VAL A 49 -21.10 7.95 1.48
C VAL A 49 -20.25 8.39 0.29
N GLY A 50 -20.81 9.29 -0.53
CA GLY A 50 -20.15 9.80 -1.73
C GLY A 50 -20.31 8.91 -2.96
N HIS A 51 -21.09 7.81 -2.89
CA HIS A 51 -21.30 6.90 -4.03
C HIS A 51 -21.92 7.58 -5.27
N GLN A 52 -22.55 8.75 -5.08
CA GLN A 52 -23.16 9.58 -6.13
C GLN A 52 -22.12 10.13 -7.12
N GLY A 53 -20.87 10.32 -6.67
CA GLY A 53 -19.78 10.83 -7.52
C GLY A 53 -18.96 9.75 -8.24
N ILE A 54 -19.22 8.46 -7.96
CA ILE A 54 -18.41 7.35 -8.49
C ILE A 54 -18.51 7.21 -10.02
N GLU A 55 -19.67 7.53 -10.59
CA GLU A 55 -19.83 7.52 -12.05
C GLU A 55 -18.91 8.54 -12.74
N LEU A 56 -18.65 9.66 -12.07
CA LEU A 56 -17.73 10.67 -12.57
C LEU A 56 -16.27 10.19 -12.59
N TYR A 57 -15.89 9.20 -11.77
CA TYR A 57 -14.52 8.65 -11.81
C TYR A 57 -14.26 7.90 -13.12
N ALA A 58 -15.27 7.20 -13.64
CA ALA A 58 -15.18 6.50 -14.91
C ALA A 58 -14.84 7.47 -16.04
N GLU A 59 -15.55 8.60 -16.10
CA GLU A 59 -15.31 9.64 -17.10
C GLU A 59 -14.01 10.42 -16.82
N ALA A 60 -13.70 10.69 -15.55
CA ALA A 60 -12.47 11.38 -15.15
C ALA A 60 -11.21 10.61 -15.57
N MET A 61 -11.22 9.28 -15.44
CA MET A 61 -10.10 8.42 -15.83
C MET A 61 -10.17 7.97 -17.30
N GLY A 62 -11.37 8.01 -17.90
CA GLY A 62 -11.62 7.44 -19.22
C GLY A 62 -11.58 5.92 -19.23
N LEU A 63 -12.12 5.28 -18.19
CA LEU A 63 -12.14 3.83 -17.99
C LEU A 63 -13.58 3.30 -17.85
N PRO A 64 -13.85 2.05 -18.25
CA PRO A 64 -15.16 1.43 -18.02
C PRO A 64 -15.39 1.24 -16.52
N LEU A 65 -16.64 1.45 -16.08
CA LEU A 65 -17.08 1.27 -14.69
C LEU A 65 -18.14 0.17 -14.60
N TYR A 66 -17.86 -0.79 -13.73
CA TYR A 66 -18.76 -1.87 -13.37
C TYR A 66 -19.34 -1.60 -12.00
N ARG A 67 -20.67 -1.53 -11.92
CA ARG A 67 -21.39 -1.38 -10.65
C ARG A 67 -22.33 -2.54 -10.44
N GLU A 68 -22.36 -3.05 -9.21
CA GLU A 68 -23.35 -4.03 -8.76
C GLU A 68 -23.94 -3.57 -7.42
N ALA A 69 -25.19 -3.95 -7.18
CA ALA A 69 -25.88 -3.62 -5.94
C ALA A 69 -25.43 -4.54 -4.80
N ILE A 70 -25.24 -3.96 -3.61
CA ILE A 70 -25.10 -4.71 -2.36
C ILE A 70 -26.48 -5.23 -1.99
N SER A 71 -26.62 -6.55 -2.03
CA SER A 71 -27.84 -7.29 -1.70
C SER A 71 -27.66 -8.17 -0.46
N GLY A 72 -26.44 -8.61 -0.19
CA GLY A 72 -26.08 -9.36 0.99
C GLY A 72 -25.85 -8.49 2.22
N THR A 73 -25.61 -9.15 3.35
CA THR A 73 -25.22 -8.51 4.62
C THR A 73 -23.94 -9.14 5.14
N ALA A 74 -23.28 -8.55 6.14
CA ALA A 74 -22.10 -9.15 6.77
C ALA A 74 -22.50 -10.35 7.66
N VAL A 75 -22.70 -11.52 7.06
CA VAL A 75 -23.17 -12.74 7.73
C VAL A 75 -21.99 -13.49 8.35
N GLU A 76 -20.97 -13.81 7.55
CA GLU A 76 -19.74 -14.42 8.03
C GLU A 76 -18.80 -13.32 8.53
N GLN A 77 -18.63 -13.22 9.85
CA GLN A 77 -17.80 -12.20 10.50
C GLN A 77 -16.50 -12.77 11.08
N GLY A 78 -16.25 -14.07 10.88
CA GLY A 78 -15.03 -14.73 11.32
C GLY A 78 -13.77 -14.19 10.65
N LYS A 79 -12.62 -14.60 11.22
CA LYS A 79 -11.28 -14.26 10.73
C LYS A 79 -11.03 -14.77 9.31
N ASN A 80 -11.53 -15.96 9.00
CA ASN A 80 -11.51 -16.53 7.66
C ASN A 80 -12.90 -16.40 7.05
N TYR A 81 -12.95 -16.17 5.74
CA TYR A 81 -14.22 -16.14 5.03
C TYR A 81 -14.51 -17.48 4.34
N ASN A 82 -15.68 -18.04 4.61
CA ASN A 82 -16.25 -19.16 3.87
C ASN A 82 -17.41 -18.64 3.02
N PRO A 83 -17.53 -19.03 1.75
CA PRO A 83 -18.64 -18.61 0.89
C PRO A 83 -19.98 -18.87 1.58
N THR A 84 -20.71 -17.79 1.85
CA THR A 84 -21.93 -17.82 2.65
C THR A 84 -23.07 -17.20 1.85
N GLU A 85 -24.21 -17.88 1.81
CA GLU A 85 -25.37 -17.42 1.05
C GLU A 85 -25.91 -16.11 1.65
N ASN A 86 -26.25 -15.15 0.78
CA ASN A 86 -26.69 -13.80 1.15
C ASN A 86 -25.65 -12.95 1.90
N ASP A 87 -24.36 -13.27 1.77
CA ASP A 87 -23.27 -12.44 2.28
C ASP A 87 -22.81 -11.38 1.27
N GLU A 88 -22.46 -10.18 1.75
CA GLU A 88 -21.99 -9.06 0.90
C GLU A 88 -20.70 -9.38 0.12
N VAL A 89 -19.92 -10.36 0.55
CA VAL A 89 -18.72 -10.83 -0.16
C VAL A 89 -19.09 -11.61 -1.43
N GLU A 90 -20.24 -12.27 -1.46
CA GLU A 90 -20.71 -12.94 -2.69
C GLU A 90 -21.21 -11.92 -3.73
N ASP A 91 -21.59 -10.71 -3.33
CA ASP A 91 -21.89 -9.62 -4.26
C ASP A 91 -20.61 -9.16 -4.97
N LEU A 92 -19.50 -9.06 -4.23
CA LEU A 92 -18.17 -8.78 -4.78
C LEU A 92 -17.72 -9.88 -5.75
N TYR A 93 -17.96 -11.14 -5.40
CA TYR A 93 -17.66 -12.25 -6.30
C TYR A 93 -18.40 -12.12 -7.63
N ARG A 94 -19.69 -11.81 -7.62
CA ARG A 94 -20.49 -11.65 -8.85
C ARG A 94 -20.01 -10.45 -9.69
N LEU A 95 -19.70 -9.33 -9.03
CA LEU A 95 -19.16 -8.15 -9.70
C LEU A 95 -17.84 -8.47 -10.41
N LEU A 96 -16.87 -9.07 -9.71
CA LEU A 96 -15.57 -9.38 -10.28
C LEU A 96 -15.62 -10.51 -11.32
N ALA A 97 -16.52 -11.48 -11.17
CA ALA A 97 -16.78 -12.49 -12.19
C ALA A 97 -17.27 -11.86 -13.49
N LYS A 98 -18.22 -10.93 -13.40
CA LYS A 98 -18.74 -10.18 -14.55
C LYS A 98 -17.65 -9.37 -15.25
N VAL A 99 -16.81 -8.66 -14.50
CA VAL A 99 -15.67 -7.93 -15.08
C VAL A 99 -14.73 -8.89 -15.82
N LYS A 100 -14.43 -10.04 -15.22
CA LYS A 100 -13.55 -11.05 -15.82
C LYS A 100 -14.12 -11.69 -17.08
N ASP A 101 -15.44 -11.86 -17.15
CA ASP A 101 -16.11 -12.42 -18.33
C ASP A 101 -16.11 -11.43 -19.51
N GLU A 102 -16.14 -10.12 -19.23
CA GLU A 102 -16.18 -9.06 -20.25
C GLU A 102 -14.80 -8.48 -20.60
N MET A 103 -13.83 -8.59 -19.70
CA MET A 103 -12.50 -8.02 -19.85
C MET A 103 -11.43 -9.00 -19.40
N ASP A 104 -10.32 -9.02 -20.14
CA ASP A 104 -9.12 -9.74 -19.72
C ASP A 104 -8.48 -9.01 -18.54
N ILE A 105 -8.72 -9.54 -17.33
CA ILE A 105 -8.16 -9.06 -16.07
C ILE A 105 -7.44 -10.21 -15.35
N GLU A 106 -6.33 -9.86 -14.70
CA GLU A 106 -5.46 -10.78 -13.98
C GLU A 106 -5.40 -10.44 -12.49
N ALA A 107 -5.73 -9.20 -12.14
CA ALA A 107 -5.59 -8.69 -10.79
C ALA A 107 -6.69 -7.69 -10.40
N VAL A 108 -6.82 -7.51 -9.09
CA VAL A 108 -7.76 -6.61 -8.43
C VAL A 108 -7.00 -5.67 -7.51
N ALA A 109 -7.03 -4.37 -7.77
CA ALA A 109 -6.46 -3.35 -6.88
C ALA A 109 -7.42 -3.01 -5.75
N VAL A 110 -6.93 -3.04 -4.51
CA VAL A 110 -7.71 -2.83 -3.27
C VAL A 110 -7.01 -1.85 -2.34
N GLY A 111 -7.71 -0.80 -1.93
CA GLY A 111 -7.18 0.23 -1.01
C GLY A 111 -7.21 -0.14 0.48
N ALA A 112 -7.05 -1.41 0.85
CA ALA A 112 -7.06 -1.82 2.27
C ALA A 112 -5.71 -1.51 2.95
N ILE A 113 -5.73 -0.87 4.13
CA ILE A 113 -4.50 -0.47 4.84
C ILE A 113 -4.19 -1.42 5.99
N LEU A 114 -5.11 -1.67 6.93
CA LEU A 114 -4.83 -2.46 8.13
C LEU A 114 -5.90 -3.51 8.46
N SER A 115 -7.10 -3.41 7.89
CA SER A 115 -8.22 -4.33 8.12
C SER A 115 -8.00 -5.73 7.52
N ASP A 116 -7.67 -6.69 8.38
CA ASP A 116 -7.49 -8.11 7.97
C ASP A 116 -8.83 -8.64 7.42
N TYR A 117 -9.93 -8.13 7.96
CA TYR A 117 -11.29 -8.47 7.57
C TYR A 117 -11.56 -8.20 6.08
N GLN A 118 -11.21 -7.00 5.61
CA GLN A 118 -11.39 -6.60 4.22
C GLN A 118 -10.45 -7.37 3.30
N ARG A 119 -9.16 -7.43 3.67
CA ARG A 119 -8.14 -8.13 2.89
C ARG A 119 -8.50 -9.59 2.64
N VAL A 120 -8.82 -10.35 3.69
CA VAL A 120 -9.10 -11.79 3.60
C VAL A 120 -10.31 -12.08 2.72
N ARG A 121 -11.33 -11.21 2.75
CA ARG A 121 -12.54 -11.37 1.92
C ARG A 121 -12.24 -11.12 0.45
N VAL A 122 -11.52 -10.05 0.13
CA VAL A 122 -11.13 -9.80 -1.26
C VAL A 122 -10.17 -10.87 -1.77
N GLU A 123 -9.19 -11.30 -0.98
CA GLU A 123 -8.30 -12.40 -1.34
C GLU A 123 -9.05 -13.72 -1.56
N ASN A 124 -10.09 -14.01 -0.76
CA ASN A 124 -10.93 -15.19 -0.97
C ASN A 124 -11.62 -15.15 -2.33
N VAL A 125 -12.23 -14.02 -2.69
CA VAL A 125 -12.88 -13.81 -3.99
C VAL A 125 -11.88 -13.91 -5.13
N CYS A 126 -10.75 -13.20 -5.03
CA CYS A 126 -9.67 -13.24 -6.02
C CYS A 126 -9.18 -14.66 -6.25
N ARG A 127 -8.90 -15.42 -5.18
CA ARG A 127 -8.47 -16.82 -5.27
C ARG A 127 -9.48 -17.70 -5.99
N ARG A 128 -10.79 -17.56 -5.70
CA ARG A 128 -11.85 -18.33 -6.36
C ARG A 128 -11.96 -17.99 -7.85
N LEU A 129 -11.67 -16.75 -8.23
CA LEU A 129 -11.68 -16.29 -9.61
C LEU A 129 -10.33 -16.46 -10.31
N GLY A 130 -9.29 -16.95 -9.63
CA GLY A 130 -7.93 -17.03 -10.19
C GLY A 130 -7.31 -15.65 -10.48
N LEU A 131 -7.73 -14.62 -9.76
CA LEU A 131 -7.20 -13.26 -9.82
C LEU A 131 -6.21 -13.02 -8.68
N VAL A 132 -5.39 -11.99 -8.83
CA VAL A 132 -4.41 -11.57 -7.82
C VAL A 132 -4.92 -10.34 -7.07
N SER A 133 -4.86 -10.37 -5.75
CA SER A 133 -5.16 -9.18 -4.93
C SER A 133 -3.93 -8.27 -4.84
N LEU A 134 -4.07 -7.01 -5.23
CA LEU A 134 -3.03 -5.97 -5.20
C LEU A 134 -3.38 -4.92 -4.14
N ALA A 135 -2.82 -5.10 -2.94
CA ALA A 135 -3.03 -4.23 -1.78
C ALA A 135 -1.69 -3.63 -1.31
N TYR A 136 -1.18 -2.63 -2.04
CA TYR A 136 0.13 -2.02 -1.77
C TYR A 136 0.18 -1.21 -0.49
N LEU A 137 -0.98 -0.77 0.02
CA LEU A 137 -1.07 0.05 1.23
C LEU A 137 -1.06 -0.79 2.51
N TRP A 138 -1.12 -2.12 2.35
CA TRP A 138 -1.32 -3.04 3.45
C TRP A 138 -0.18 -3.02 4.46
N ARG A 139 -0.52 -2.86 5.75
CA ARG A 139 0.39 -2.79 6.91
C ARG A 139 1.48 -1.72 6.81
N ARG A 140 1.32 -0.74 5.92
CA ARG A 140 2.21 0.43 5.90
C ARG A 140 1.99 1.31 7.13
N ASN A 141 3.02 2.06 7.49
CA ASN A 141 2.93 3.08 8.53
C ASN A 141 1.92 4.14 8.11
N GLN A 142 0.86 4.33 8.90
CA GLN A 142 -0.26 5.20 8.55
C GLN A 142 0.14 6.69 8.53
N LYS A 143 1.07 7.13 9.38
CA LYS A 143 1.53 8.55 9.39
C LYS A 143 2.27 8.88 8.11
N GLU A 144 3.22 8.02 7.75
CA GLU A 144 3.99 8.13 6.50
C GLU A 144 3.06 8.02 5.30
N LEU A 145 2.17 7.03 5.29
CA LEU A 145 1.24 6.81 4.20
C LEU A 145 0.33 8.02 3.94
N LEU A 146 -0.21 8.64 4.98
CA LEU A 146 -1.03 9.85 4.84
C LEU A 146 -0.22 11.01 4.24
N GLN A 147 1.01 11.20 4.70
CA GLN A 147 1.92 12.22 4.16
C GLN A 147 2.25 11.95 2.70
N GLU A 148 2.51 10.69 2.34
CA GLU A 148 2.79 10.27 0.97
C GLU A 148 1.59 10.44 0.05
N MET A 149 0.36 10.15 0.50
CA MET A 149 -0.85 10.42 -0.27
C MET A 149 -0.94 11.90 -0.66
N ILE A 150 -0.71 12.79 0.31
CA ILE A 150 -0.73 14.25 0.09
C ILE A 150 0.40 14.67 -0.86
N ALA A 151 1.62 14.15 -0.65
CA ALA A 151 2.77 14.44 -1.50
C ALA A 151 2.63 13.85 -2.92
N GLY A 152 1.92 12.74 -3.05
CA GLY A 152 1.56 12.07 -4.30
C GLY A 152 0.44 12.78 -5.07
N GLY A 153 -0.09 13.89 -4.57
CA GLY A 153 -1.09 14.69 -5.27
C GLY A 153 -2.50 14.11 -5.18
N ILE A 154 -2.82 13.34 -4.13
CA ILE A 154 -4.21 13.01 -3.80
C ILE A 154 -4.89 14.27 -3.26
N GLU A 155 -5.78 14.85 -4.05
CA GLU A 155 -6.63 15.97 -3.65
C GLU A 155 -7.99 15.42 -3.18
N ALA A 156 -8.05 15.00 -1.92
CA ALA A 156 -9.26 14.46 -1.31
C ALA A 156 -9.81 15.39 -0.22
N ILE A 157 -11.14 15.38 -0.05
CA ILE A 157 -11.83 16.10 1.01
C ILE A 157 -12.47 15.13 1.99
N ILE A 158 -12.64 15.58 3.24
CA ILE A 158 -13.36 14.84 4.28
C ILE A 158 -14.86 14.94 4.00
N ILE A 159 -15.53 13.80 3.79
CA ILE A 159 -16.97 13.75 3.48
C ILE A 159 -17.81 13.11 4.58
N LYS A 160 -17.18 12.45 5.56
CA LYS A 160 -17.84 11.93 6.75
C LYS A 160 -16.87 12.03 7.91
N VAL A 161 -17.38 12.31 9.10
CA VAL A 161 -16.64 12.14 10.36
C VAL A 161 -17.54 11.44 11.37
N ALA A 162 -16.94 10.55 12.17
CA ALA A 162 -17.65 9.73 13.15
C ALA A 162 -16.78 9.40 14.38
N ALA A 163 -15.82 10.27 14.72
CA ALA A 163 -14.87 10.02 15.80
C ALA A 163 -14.71 11.19 16.76
N LEU A 164 -14.37 10.85 18.01
CA LEU A 164 -13.99 11.82 19.04
C LEU A 164 -12.85 12.71 18.54
N GLY A 165 -13.03 14.02 18.68
CA GLY A 165 -12.07 15.01 18.23
C GLY A 165 -12.32 15.51 16.80
N LEU A 166 -13.27 14.93 16.07
CA LEU A 166 -13.73 15.42 14.77
C LEU A 166 -15.15 15.99 14.89
N ASP A 167 -15.27 17.30 14.72
CA ASP A 167 -16.55 18.01 14.58
C ASP A 167 -16.98 18.12 13.10
N PRO A 168 -18.14 17.57 12.69
CA PRO A 168 -18.67 17.70 11.35
C PRO A 168 -18.78 19.14 10.83
N ARG A 169 -19.06 20.10 11.72
CA ARG A 169 -19.30 21.51 11.36
C ARG A 169 -18.02 22.25 11.02
N ILE A 170 -16.88 21.72 11.47
CA ILE A 170 -15.55 22.29 11.28
C ILE A 170 -14.81 21.52 10.19
N HIS A 171 -14.84 20.19 10.24
CA HIS A 171 -13.94 19.35 9.47
C HIS A 171 -14.51 18.85 8.14
N LEU A 172 -15.84 18.79 7.97
CA LEU A 172 -16.41 18.35 6.69
C LEU A 172 -16.06 19.34 5.57
N GLY A 173 -15.55 18.78 4.48
CA GLY A 173 -15.10 19.52 3.29
C GLY A 173 -13.70 20.10 3.41
N MET A 174 -12.99 19.92 4.53
CA MET A 174 -11.55 20.22 4.59
C MET A 174 -10.78 19.26 3.67
N THR A 175 -9.71 19.76 3.06
CA THR A 175 -8.80 18.90 2.28
C THR A 175 -7.99 18.00 3.21
N LEU A 176 -7.52 16.88 2.68
CA LEU A 176 -6.65 15.95 3.40
C LEU A 176 -5.39 16.64 3.93
N ARG A 177 -4.83 17.56 3.13
CA ARG A 177 -3.67 18.39 3.49
C ARG A 177 -3.97 19.30 4.68
N ASP A 178 -5.11 19.98 4.67
CA ASP A 178 -5.46 20.95 5.71
C ASP A 178 -5.80 20.30 7.05
N ILE A 179 -6.45 19.12 7.02
CA ILE A 179 -6.85 18.41 8.25
C ILE A 179 -5.72 17.57 8.85
N GLN A 180 -4.69 17.18 8.08
CA GLN A 180 -3.63 16.27 8.52
C GLN A 180 -3.00 16.66 9.88
N PRO A 181 -2.60 17.93 10.14
CA PRO A 181 -2.02 18.30 11.43
C PRO A 181 -2.97 18.04 12.60
N HIS A 182 -4.27 18.26 12.40
CA HIS A 182 -5.29 17.98 13.41
C HIS A 182 -5.42 16.47 13.68
N LEU A 183 -5.43 15.64 12.62
CA LEU A 183 -5.49 14.17 12.76
C LEU A 183 -4.31 13.62 13.58
N LEU A 184 -3.10 14.14 13.38
CA LEU A 184 -1.92 13.75 14.16
C LEU A 184 -2.09 14.06 15.65
N VAL A 185 -2.63 15.24 15.98
CA VAL A 185 -2.90 15.63 17.39
C VAL A 185 -4.02 14.77 17.98
N MET A 186 -5.06 14.43 17.20
CA MET A 186 -6.15 13.57 17.66
C MET A 186 -5.70 12.13 17.89
N GLN A 187 -4.77 11.63 17.08
CA GLN A 187 -4.13 10.34 17.32
C GLN A 187 -3.41 10.31 18.66
N GLU A 188 -2.60 11.32 18.97
CA GLU A 188 -1.87 11.40 20.24
C GLU A 188 -2.80 11.53 21.45
N LYS A 189 -3.90 12.28 21.31
CA LYS A 189 -4.83 12.53 22.43
C LYS A 189 -5.84 11.41 22.65
N TYR A 190 -6.38 10.85 21.58
CA TYR A 190 -7.56 9.99 21.62
C TYR A 190 -7.36 8.64 20.93
N GLY A 191 -6.18 8.37 20.36
CA GLY A 191 -5.91 7.12 19.64
C GLY A 191 -6.60 7.03 18.28
N LEU A 192 -7.04 8.16 17.71
CA LEU A 192 -7.66 8.23 16.38
C LEU A 192 -6.71 7.65 15.32
N ASN A 193 -7.23 6.82 14.41
CA ASN A 193 -6.46 6.35 13.27
C ASN A 193 -6.29 7.49 12.25
N VAL A 194 -5.04 7.87 11.97
CA VAL A 194 -4.75 9.01 11.07
C VAL A 194 -5.19 8.76 9.64
N CYS A 195 -5.29 7.50 9.20
CA CYS A 195 -5.83 7.13 7.90
C CYS A 195 -7.34 6.86 7.92
N GLY A 196 -8.03 6.94 9.06
CA GLY A 196 -9.47 6.74 9.16
C GLY A 196 -9.94 5.30 8.91
N GLU A 197 -9.05 4.30 9.09
CA GLU A 197 -9.32 2.89 8.79
C GLU A 197 -10.50 2.31 9.59
N GLY A 198 -10.74 2.81 10.81
CA GLY A 198 -11.83 2.36 11.67
C GLY A 198 -13.18 3.02 11.35
N GLY A 199 -13.25 3.78 10.26
CA GLY A 199 -14.43 4.59 9.92
C GLY A 199 -14.48 5.92 10.68
N GLU A 200 -13.36 6.38 11.25
CA GLU A 200 -13.30 7.66 11.97
C GLU A 200 -13.66 8.84 11.07
N TYR A 201 -13.27 8.75 9.80
CA TYR A 201 -13.67 9.67 8.75
C TYR A 201 -13.62 8.96 7.39
N GLU A 202 -14.42 9.45 6.44
CA GLU A 202 -14.36 9.02 5.05
C GLU A 202 -13.96 10.20 4.17
N THR A 203 -13.32 9.91 3.04
CA THR A 203 -12.87 10.90 2.07
C THR A 203 -13.52 10.71 0.71
N PHE A 204 -13.52 11.79 -0.08
CA PHE A 204 -13.83 11.74 -1.51
C PHE A 204 -12.73 12.47 -2.28
N THR A 205 -12.13 11.77 -3.25
CA THR A 205 -11.01 12.28 -4.06
C THR A 205 -11.54 13.11 -5.23
N LEU A 206 -11.23 14.41 -5.23
CA LEU A 206 -11.63 15.34 -6.27
C LEU A 206 -10.67 15.33 -7.46
N ASP A 207 -9.38 15.12 -7.19
CA ASP A 207 -8.37 14.97 -8.23
C ASP A 207 -7.22 14.07 -7.77
N CYS A 208 -6.58 13.41 -8.73
CA CYS A 208 -5.29 12.76 -8.55
C CYS A 208 -4.54 12.68 -9.89
N PRO A 209 -3.25 12.31 -9.90
CA PRO A 209 -2.47 12.20 -11.14
C PRO A 209 -3.06 11.25 -12.19
N LEU A 210 -3.85 10.25 -11.80
CA LEU A 210 -4.49 9.32 -12.74
C LEU A 210 -5.75 9.90 -13.40
N PHE A 211 -6.28 11.01 -12.90
CA PHE A 211 -7.48 11.64 -13.44
C PHE A 211 -7.10 12.58 -14.59
N LYS A 212 -7.78 12.42 -15.73
CA LYS A 212 -7.69 13.32 -16.89
C LYS A 212 -8.57 14.55 -16.69
N LYS A 213 -9.70 14.39 -16.01
CA LYS A 213 -10.58 15.49 -15.60
C LYS A 213 -10.67 15.53 -14.08
N LYS A 214 -10.67 16.72 -13.50
CA LYS A 214 -10.88 16.92 -12.06
C LYS A 214 -12.37 17.05 -11.76
N LEU A 215 -12.79 16.64 -10.57
CA LEU A 215 -14.15 16.82 -10.09
C LEU A 215 -14.25 18.16 -9.34
N VAL A 216 -15.26 18.96 -9.66
CA VAL A 216 -15.52 20.25 -9.05
C VAL A 216 -16.84 20.21 -8.31
N ILE A 217 -16.84 20.71 -7.07
CA ILE A 217 -18.03 20.76 -6.21
C ILE A 217 -18.86 21.98 -6.59
N ASP A 218 -20.06 21.74 -7.10
CA ASP A 218 -21.06 22.77 -7.40
C ASP A 218 -21.83 23.20 -6.16
N ASP A 219 -22.20 22.21 -5.35
CA ASP A 219 -23.05 22.37 -4.18
C ASP A 219 -22.74 21.28 -3.16
N LYS A 220 -22.90 21.60 -1.89
CA LYS A 220 -22.72 20.66 -0.79
C LYS A 220 -23.74 20.89 0.32
N GLU A 221 -24.31 19.79 0.79
CA GLU A 221 -25.23 19.79 1.93
C GLU A 221 -24.62 18.97 3.07
N THR A 222 -24.59 19.54 4.26
CA THR A 222 -24.16 18.83 5.47
C THR A 222 -25.36 18.17 6.13
N VAL A 223 -25.29 16.85 6.29
CA VAL A 223 -26.29 16.04 6.98
C VAL A 223 -25.70 15.58 8.30
N MET A 224 -26.37 15.93 9.40
CA MET A 224 -26.02 15.44 10.73
C MET A 224 -26.77 14.14 10.99
N HIS A 225 -26.04 13.03 11.15
CA HIS A 225 -26.62 11.73 11.50
C HIS A 225 -26.90 11.65 13.00
N THR A 226 -25.90 12.02 13.82
CA THR A 226 -26.02 12.09 15.28
C THR A 226 -25.35 13.36 15.77
N ASP A 227 -26.07 14.19 16.53
CA ASP A 227 -25.51 15.40 17.12
C ASP A 227 -25.11 15.18 18.59
N ASP A 228 -24.26 14.19 18.82
CA ASP A 228 -23.76 13.87 20.16
C ASP A 228 -22.74 14.93 20.63
N PRO A 229 -22.77 15.37 21.90
CA PRO A 229 -21.83 16.38 22.41
C PRO A 229 -20.35 15.95 22.44
N VAL A 230 -20.07 14.65 22.34
CA VAL A 230 -18.75 14.05 22.49
C VAL A 230 -18.21 13.55 21.15
N ALA A 231 -19.03 12.84 20.37
CA ALA A 231 -18.65 12.30 19.06
C ALA A 231 -19.78 12.50 18.04
N PRO A 232 -19.98 13.74 17.54
CA PRO A 232 -20.98 14.02 16.53
C PRO A 232 -20.63 13.31 15.22
N VAL A 233 -21.65 12.76 14.57
CA VAL A 233 -21.54 12.06 13.28
C VAL A 233 -22.26 12.88 12.22
N GLY A 234 -21.55 13.19 11.14
CA GLY A 234 -22.12 13.91 10.01
C GLY A 234 -21.38 13.61 8.72
N TYR A 235 -22.06 13.85 7.60
CA TYR A 235 -21.52 13.62 6.27
C TYR A 235 -21.98 14.70 5.27
N LEU A 236 -21.34 14.70 4.10
CA LEU A 236 -21.65 15.60 2.99
C LEU A 236 -22.36 14.87 1.85
N ASN A 237 -23.47 15.46 1.38
CA ASN A 237 -24.02 15.20 0.06
C ASN A 237 -23.41 16.20 -0.93
N LEU A 238 -22.83 15.71 -2.02
CA LEU A 238 -22.09 16.52 -2.98
C LEU A 238 -22.80 16.53 -4.33
N LYS A 239 -22.91 17.70 -4.96
CA LYS A 239 -23.18 17.83 -6.39
C LYS A 239 -21.90 18.23 -7.10
N LEU A 240 -21.57 17.49 -8.15
CA LEU A 240 -20.27 17.51 -8.78
C LEU A 240 -20.41 17.58 -10.30
N HIS A 241 -19.47 18.25 -10.95
CA HIS A 241 -19.24 18.13 -12.39
C HIS A 241 -17.75 17.92 -12.69
N LEU A 242 -17.44 17.61 -13.94
CA LEU A 242 -16.07 17.39 -14.41
C LEU A 242 -15.54 18.60 -15.18
N GLU A 243 -14.33 19.01 -14.85
CA GLU A 243 -13.54 19.98 -15.60
C GLU A 243 -12.30 19.30 -16.18
N ALA A 244 -11.99 19.58 -17.45
CA ALA A 244 -10.76 19.10 -18.06
C ALA A 244 -9.53 19.73 -17.37
N LYS A 245 -8.46 18.95 -17.24
CA LYS A 245 -7.17 19.45 -16.75
C LYS A 245 -6.38 20.04 -17.91
N ASP A 246 -5.51 21.02 -17.62
CA ASP A 246 -4.69 21.66 -18.64
C ASP A 246 -3.76 20.66 -19.36
N ASN A 247 -3.40 19.57 -18.68
CA ASN A 247 -2.54 18.49 -19.17
C ASN A 247 -3.32 17.23 -19.61
N TYR A 248 -4.60 17.36 -20.00
CA TYR A 248 -5.49 16.25 -20.33
C TYR A 248 -4.94 15.27 -21.39
N ASP A 249 -4.18 15.78 -22.37
CA ASP A 249 -3.61 14.98 -23.47
C ASP A 249 -2.17 14.49 -23.20
N GLU A 250 -1.57 14.85 -22.06
CA GLU A 250 -0.22 14.39 -21.72
C GLU A 250 -0.22 12.96 -21.14
N PRO A 251 0.87 12.19 -21.31
CA PRO A 251 1.05 10.93 -20.60
C PRO A 251 0.96 11.14 -19.08
N ILE A 252 0.37 10.17 -18.37
CA ILE A 252 0.27 10.19 -16.92
C ILE A 252 1.68 10.25 -16.32
N LYS A 253 1.94 11.30 -15.53
CA LYS A 253 3.17 11.48 -14.75
C LYS A 253 2.87 11.28 -13.28
N LEU A 254 3.49 10.28 -12.68
CA LEU A 254 3.37 10.04 -11.25
C LEU A 254 4.41 10.89 -10.50
N PRO A 255 4.03 11.55 -9.38
CA PRO A 255 4.97 12.32 -8.58
C PRO A 255 6.08 11.44 -7.98
N PRO A 256 7.25 12.00 -7.64
CA PRO A 256 8.35 11.25 -7.01
C PRO A 256 7.99 10.55 -5.70
N ALA A 257 6.95 11.02 -5.01
CA ALA A 257 6.46 10.39 -3.78
C ALA A 257 5.82 9.01 -4.01
N VAL A 258 5.41 8.70 -5.25
CA VAL A 258 4.86 7.40 -5.64
C VAL A 258 6.00 6.50 -6.06
N LYS A 259 6.21 5.40 -5.34
CA LYS A 259 7.28 4.45 -5.64
C LYS A 259 7.16 3.91 -7.06
N ASN A 260 8.26 3.99 -7.80
CA ASN A 260 8.44 3.35 -9.10
C ASN A 260 9.23 2.04 -8.97
N SER A 261 9.39 1.35 -10.10
CA SER A 261 10.15 0.10 -10.23
C SER A 261 11.61 0.15 -9.72
N LEU A 262 12.30 1.28 -9.89
CA LEU A 262 13.67 1.49 -9.42
C LEU A 262 13.73 1.73 -7.91
N ASP A 263 12.74 2.42 -7.33
CA ASP A 263 12.67 2.62 -5.88
C ASP A 263 12.58 1.28 -5.15
N TYR A 264 11.83 0.33 -5.73
CA TYR A 264 11.77 -1.05 -5.25
C TYR A 264 13.11 -1.78 -5.35
N ILE A 265 13.95 -1.47 -6.34
CA ILE A 265 15.32 -2.00 -6.44
C ILE A 265 16.26 -1.33 -5.43
N ASN A 266 16.09 -0.04 -5.16
CA ASN A 266 16.89 0.64 -4.15
C ASN A 266 16.58 0.09 -2.76
N ASP A 267 15.29 -0.14 -2.44
CA ASP A 267 14.86 -0.81 -1.22
C ASP A 267 15.49 -2.21 -1.07
N LEU A 268 15.67 -2.95 -2.18
CA LEU A 268 16.42 -4.21 -2.21
C LEU A 268 17.87 -4.02 -1.76
N SER A 269 18.56 -3.00 -2.27
CA SER A 269 19.95 -2.76 -1.91
C SER A 269 20.11 -2.28 -0.47
N ASP A 270 19.20 -1.43 0.02
CA ASP A 270 19.29 -0.87 1.37
C ASP A 270 18.91 -1.89 2.46
N SER A 271 17.96 -2.79 2.19
CA SER A 271 17.56 -3.85 3.13
C SER A 271 18.65 -4.91 3.36
N VAL A 272 19.56 -5.11 2.40
CA VAL A 272 20.74 -5.99 2.58
C VAL A 272 21.77 -5.36 3.53
N PHE A 273 21.79 -4.03 3.70
CA PHE A 273 22.76 -3.34 4.56
C PHE A 273 22.16 -2.78 5.87
N SER A 274 20.87 -2.45 5.93
CA SER A 274 20.24 -1.94 7.15
C SER A 274 20.13 -3.02 8.23
N ASP A 275 19.81 -4.27 7.85
CA ASP A 275 19.75 -5.41 8.78
C ASP A 275 21.15 -5.89 9.22
N ILE A 276 22.22 -5.45 8.55
CA ILE A 276 23.61 -5.66 8.99
C ILE A 276 24.06 -4.56 9.96
N SER A 277 23.48 -3.35 9.89
CA SER A 277 23.82 -2.24 10.80
C SER A 277 23.15 -2.31 12.18
N ASP A 278 22.15 -3.18 12.37
CA ASP A 278 21.53 -3.43 13.69
C ASP A 278 22.23 -4.53 14.51
N ILE A 279 23.45 -4.95 14.10
CA ILE A 279 24.27 -5.91 14.82
C ILE A 279 25.67 -5.32 15.07
N GLU A 280 25.76 -4.50 16.11
CA GLU A 280 26.80 -4.42 17.16
C GLU A 280 26.90 -2.99 17.70
N LEU A 281 26.11 -2.68 18.74
CA LEU A 281 26.43 -1.55 19.62
C LEU A 281 27.73 -1.87 20.35
N SER A 282 28.75 -1.05 20.12
CA SER A 282 30.04 -1.10 20.80
C SER A 282 29.90 -0.85 22.31
N GLU A 283 30.82 -1.37 23.14
CA GLU A 283 30.80 -1.16 24.61
C GLU A 283 30.77 0.33 25.01
N THR A 284 31.22 1.23 24.12
CA THR A 284 31.13 2.69 24.26
C THR A 284 29.72 3.26 24.09
N GLU A 285 28.84 2.62 23.32
CA GLU A 285 27.46 3.08 23.11
C GLU A 285 26.55 2.68 24.28
N ILE A 286 26.84 1.56 24.94
CA ILE A 286 26.15 1.12 26.17
C ILE A 286 26.46 2.08 27.33
N GLU A 287 27.70 2.55 27.48
CA GLU A 287 28.05 3.58 28.47
C GLU A 287 27.45 4.96 28.16
N SER A 288 27.20 5.24 26.88
CA SER A 288 26.59 6.50 26.42
C SER A 288 25.08 6.53 26.72
N ILE A 289 24.40 5.40 26.55
CA ILE A 289 22.98 5.23 26.87
C ILE A 289 22.76 5.28 28.41
N GLU A 290 23.61 4.64 29.21
CA GLU A 290 23.54 4.74 30.69
C GLU A 290 23.82 6.17 31.23
N LYS A 291 24.62 6.96 30.50
CA LYS A 291 24.80 8.40 30.79
C LYS A 291 23.59 9.24 30.41
N LEU A 292 22.99 8.99 29.24
CA LEU A 292 21.81 9.72 28.75
C LEU A 292 20.58 9.49 29.64
N GLU A 293 20.38 8.26 30.14
CA GLU A 293 19.30 7.96 31.10
C GLU A 293 19.51 8.62 32.48
N LYS A 294 20.77 8.84 32.89
CA LYS A 294 21.09 9.62 34.10
C LYS A 294 20.93 11.12 33.89
N GLU A 295 21.15 11.62 32.67
CA GLU A 295 20.95 13.04 32.32
C GLU A 295 19.48 13.40 32.12
N GLU A 296 18.65 12.52 31.55
CA GLU A 296 17.20 12.72 31.48
C GLU A 296 16.56 12.73 32.87
N LYS A 297 16.99 11.84 33.78
CA LYS A 297 16.62 11.86 35.21
C LYS A 297 17.05 13.15 35.94
N LYS A 298 18.01 13.90 35.39
CA LYS A 298 18.46 15.20 35.89
C LYS A 298 17.66 16.35 35.27
N LYS A 299 17.40 16.32 33.96
CA LYS A 299 16.60 17.30 33.19
C LYS A 299 15.13 17.32 33.58
N GLN A 300 14.60 16.23 34.12
CA GLN A 300 13.23 16.19 34.64
C GLN A 300 13.09 16.83 36.05
N ASN A 301 14.22 17.05 36.75
CA ASN A 301 14.24 17.64 38.10
C ASN A 301 14.51 19.16 38.13
N GLU A 302 14.87 19.79 37.01
CA GLU A 302 15.14 21.23 36.93
C GLU A 302 14.11 21.92 36.02
N LEU A 303 12.94 22.18 36.59
CA LEU A 303 12.06 23.26 36.17
C LEU A 303 12.87 24.56 35.99
N ASN A 304 12.96 25.08 34.76
CA ASN A 304 13.15 26.50 34.37
C ASN A 304 14.32 27.30 35.02
N PRO A 305 14.79 28.44 34.46
CA PRO A 305 14.67 29.02 33.11
C PRO A 305 16.03 29.52 32.54
N LEU A 306 16.07 29.78 31.22
CA LEU A 306 16.96 30.74 30.52
C LEU A 306 18.49 30.49 30.44
N LEU A 307 18.97 30.51 29.19
CA LEU A 307 20.27 31.01 28.67
C LEU A 307 21.46 30.04 28.42
N THR A 308 21.55 29.66 27.13
CA THR A 308 22.67 29.81 26.16
C THR A 308 24.00 29.03 26.21
N TYR A 309 24.23 28.38 25.06
CA TYR A 309 25.46 28.03 24.28
C TYR A 309 26.84 28.63 24.61
N SER A 310 27.89 27.84 24.32
CA SER A 310 28.93 28.16 23.30
C SER A 310 29.97 27.01 23.11
N ASP A 311 30.15 26.56 21.86
CA ASP A 311 31.38 26.17 21.08
C ASP A 311 32.54 25.39 21.77
N ASP A 312 33.31 24.48 21.15
CA ASP A 312 33.82 24.41 19.77
C ASP A 312 34.55 23.04 19.50
N LYS A 313 34.46 22.55 18.25
CA LYS A 313 35.47 21.91 17.33
C LYS A 313 36.47 20.82 17.80
N GLU A 314 36.41 19.60 17.25
CA GLU A 314 36.97 19.03 15.96
C GLU A 314 38.35 18.36 16.08
N THR A 315 38.50 17.08 15.67
CA THR A 315 39.43 16.66 14.60
C THR A 315 39.19 15.22 14.07
N LYS A 316 39.63 15.00 12.83
CA LYS A 316 39.25 14.01 11.80
C LYS A 316 39.98 12.66 11.82
N LEU A 317 39.43 11.67 11.10
CA LEU A 317 40.16 10.57 10.45
C LEU A 317 39.55 10.23 9.06
N ASN A 318 40.44 9.87 8.12
CA ASN A 318 40.22 9.76 6.67
C ASN A 318 39.57 8.44 6.25
N VAL A 319 38.66 8.50 5.27
CA VAL A 319 38.09 7.34 4.55
C VAL A 319 38.56 7.38 3.09
N ILE A 320 38.89 6.20 2.56
CA ILE A 320 39.35 5.95 1.20
C ILE A 320 38.14 6.00 0.25
N GLU A 321 38.20 6.83 -0.78
CA GLU A 321 37.14 7.03 -1.78
C GLU A 321 36.99 5.80 -2.70
N CYS A 322 35.80 5.21 -2.71
CA CYS A 322 35.30 4.48 -3.88
C CYS A 322 34.57 5.49 -4.78
N GLN A 323 34.84 5.42 -6.09
CA GLN A 323 34.36 6.39 -7.07
C GLN A 323 32.82 6.37 -7.17
N ASN A 324 32.22 7.54 -6.97
CA ASN A 324 30.82 7.84 -7.22
C ASN A 324 30.53 7.73 -8.72
N ASP A 325 29.73 6.75 -9.13
CA ASP A 325 28.85 6.95 -10.28
C ASP A 325 27.58 7.64 -9.75
N SER A 326 27.52 8.95 -9.98
CA SER A 326 26.39 9.81 -9.66
C SER A 326 25.19 9.45 -10.53
N ILE A 327 24.17 8.82 -9.93
CA ILE A 327 22.84 8.69 -10.54
C ILE A 327 22.01 9.88 -10.09
N GLU A 328 21.46 10.64 -11.05
CA GLU A 328 20.66 11.84 -10.83
C GLU A 328 19.40 11.51 -10.01
N SER A 329 19.22 12.18 -8.88
CA SER A 329 17.94 12.26 -8.20
C SER A 329 16.92 12.94 -9.12
N VAL A 330 15.84 12.24 -9.49
CA VAL A 330 14.86 12.74 -10.47
C VAL A 330 13.96 13.80 -9.82
N GLU A 331 14.36 15.08 -9.93
CA GLU A 331 13.63 16.22 -9.39
C GLU A 331 12.24 16.46 -10.05
N ASN A 332 11.91 15.78 -11.15
CA ASN A 332 10.74 16.10 -12.01
C ASN A 332 9.65 15.01 -12.12
N GLY A 333 9.62 14.00 -11.24
CA GLY A 333 8.64 12.90 -11.32
C GLY A 333 8.91 11.93 -12.47
N PHE A 334 8.11 10.86 -12.57
CA PHE A 334 8.38 9.74 -13.49
C PHE A 334 7.27 9.59 -14.54
N VAL A 335 7.67 9.47 -15.81
CA VAL A 335 6.80 9.13 -16.94
C VAL A 335 6.81 7.62 -17.10
N TYR A 336 5.64 6.98 -17.03
CA TYR A 336 5.53 5.52 -17.03
C TYR A 336 6.05 4.85 -18.32
N GLU A 337 5.97 5.53 -19.47
CA GLU A 337 6.45 4.98 -20.76
C GLU A 337 7.97 4.77 -20.83
N HIS A 338 8.77 5.28 -19.88
CA HIS A 338 10.23 5.19 -19.90
C HIS A 338 10.83 3.98 -19.18
N ALA A 339 10.04 3.14 -18.51
CA ALA A 339 10.55 2.02 -17.69
C ALA A 339 11.22 0.85 -18.46
N ASN A 340 11.37 0.96 -19.79
CA ASN A 340 11.84 -0.11 -20.67
C ASN A 340 13.11 0.24 -21.49
N ASN A 341 13.82 1.32 -21.18
CA ASN A 341 15.07 1.61 -21.88
C ASN A 341 16.14 0.56 -21.56
N GLU A 342 16.82 0.02 -22.58
CA GLU A 342 17.90 -0.95 -22.40
C GLU A 342 19.08 -0.41 -21.56
N SER A 343 19.22 0.92 -21.46
CA SER A 343 20.27 1.59 -20.67
C SER A 343 20.13 1.39 -19.16
N ASP A 344 18.93 1.10 -18.66
CA ASP A 344 18.63 1.07 -17.23
C ASP A 344 18.77 -0.35 -16.63
N ARG A 345 19.20 -1.32 -17.45
CA ARG A 345 19.37 -2.72 -17.06
C ARG A 345 20.76 -2.96 -16.49
N HIS A 346 20.84 -3.07 -15.18
CA HIS A 346 22.09 -3.41 -14.49
C HIS A 346 22.23 -4.94 -14.29
N PRO A 347 23.46 -5.49 -14.33
CA PRO A 347 23.70 -6.89 -14.02
C PRO A 347 23.39 -7.17 -12.54
N VAL A 348 22.54 -8.15 -12.28
CA VAL A 348 22.14 -8.56 -10.92
C VAL A 348 22.89 -9.83 -10.56
N VAL A 349 23.65 -9.78 -9.46
CA VAL A 349 24.38 -10.95 -8.93
C VAL A 349 23.51 -11.68 -7.90
N ASP A 350 23.40 -13.00 -8.05
CA ASP A 350 22.78 -13.86 -7.04
C ASP A 350 23.64 -13.87 -5.77
N HIS A 351 23.13 -13.21 -4.73
CA HIS A 351 23.79 -13.08 -3.42
C HIS A 351 22.89 -13.66 -2.31
N ARG A 352 22.14 -14.70 -2.66
CA ARG A 352 21.11 -15.27 -1.80
C ARG A 352 21.60 -15.50 -0.37
N SER A 353 20.84 -15.02 0.59
CA SER A 353 21.19 -15.11 2.00
C SER A 353 19.96 -15.43 2.84
N ILE A 354 20.20 -16.02 4.01
CA ILE A 354 19.19 -16.20 5.05
C ILE A 354 19.79 -15.76 6.37
N CYS A 355 19.17 -14.79 7.01
CA CYS A 355 19.57 -14.26 8.31
C CYS A 355 18.39 -14.35 9.28
N GLY A 356 18.65 -14.82 10.50
CA GLY A 356 17.62 -15.04 11.51
C GLY A 356 17.95 -14.33 12.81
N ASN A 357 16.93 -13.86 13.53
CA ASN A 357 17.08 -13.25 14.85
C ASN A 357 16.66 -14.19 15.98
N LYS A 358 17.00 -13.83 17.23
CA LYS A 358 16.66 -14.61 18.44
C LYS A 358 15.15 -14.73 18.70
N ARG A 359 14.32 -13.94 18.00
CA ARG A 359 12.85 -13.95 18.12
C ARG A 359 12.19 -14.89 17.10
N GLY A 360 12.98 -15.63 16.32
CA GLY A 360 12.48 -16.61 15.35
C GLY A 360 12.01 -16.00 14.03
N TRP A 361 12.38 -14.76 13.73
CA TRP A 361 12.18 -14.14 12.42
C TRP A 361 13.40 -14.35 11.55
N TYR A 362 13.16 -14.62 10.27
CA TYR A 362 14.19 -14.81 9.27
C TYR A 362 13.89 -13.98 8.04
N PHE A 363 14.86 -13.21 7.61
CA PHE A 363 14.87 -12.55 6.31
C PHE A 363 15.66 -13.40 5.33
N ILE A 364 15.10 -13.57 4.14
CA ILE A 364 15.66 -14.37 3.05
C ILE A 364 15.70 -13.44 1.85
N GLY A 365 16.89 -13.03 1.47
CA GLY A 365 17.06 -11.99 0.45
C GLY A 365 17.95 -12.41 -0.69
N GLY A 366 17.83 -11.72 -1.82
CA GLY A 366 18.78 -11.79 -2.93
C GLY A 366 18.68 -13.07 -3.76
N ILE A 367 17.53 -13.74 -3.77
CA ILE A 367 17.31 -14.92 -4.61
C ILE A 367 17.09 -14.45 -6.05
N VAL A 368 17.96 -14.87 -6.96
CA VAL A 368 17.82 -14.55 -8.38
C VAL A 368 17.28 -15.76 -9.13
N GLY A 369 16.18 -15.59 -9.88
CA GLY A 369 15.69 -16.57 -10.84
C GLY A 369 16.35 -16.33 -12.19
N GLU A 370 17.28 -17.22 -12.57
CA GLU A 370 18.02 -17.09 -13.82
C GLU A 370 17.19 -17.65 -15.00
N GLY A 371 17.19 -16.93 -16.11
CA GLY A 371 16.56 -17.39 -17.35
C GLY A 371 15.85 -16.31 -18.15
N VAL A 372 15.73 -16.58 -19.45
CA VAL A 372 14.89 -15.80 -20.36
C VAL A 372 13.42 -16.15 -20.15
N ASP A 373 13.10 -17.42 -19.85
CA ASP A 373 11.73 -17.86 -19.61
C ASP A 373 11.33 -17.60 -18.14
N THR A 374 10.28 -16.79 -17.92
CA THR A 374 9.82 -16.45 -16.57
C THR A 374 9.37 -17.66 -15.77
N ARG A 375 8.80 -18.70 -16.40
CA ARG A 375 8.35 -19.91 -15.69
C ARG A 375 9.54 -20.66 -15.11
N VAL A 376 10.56 -20.90 -15.94
CA VAL A 376 11.80 -21.58 -15.53
C VAL A 376 12.54 -20.76 -14.46
N ALA A 377 12.64 -19.44 -14.64
CA ALA A 377 13.25 -18.55 -13.65
C ALA A 377 12.50 -18.57 -12.30
N THR A 378 11.16 -18.67 -12.34
CA THR A 378 10.33 -18.76 -11.11
C THR A 378 10.50 -20.11 -10.42
N GLU A 379 10.52 -21.20 -11.18
CA GLU A 379 10.78 -22.54 -10.63
C GLU A 379 12.16 -22.60 -9.97
N ASP A 380 13.18 -22.03 -10.61
CA ASP A 380 14.52 -21.90 -10.07
C ASP A 380 14.53 -21.09 -8.75
N ALA A 381 13.96 -19.88 -8.75
CA ALA A 381 13.90 -19.04 -7.55
C ALA A 381 13.14 -19.72 -6.38
N MET A 382 12.03 -20.39 -6.66
CA MET A 382 11.26 -21.12 -5.65
C MET A 382 12.06 -22.30 -5.06
N ASN A 383 12.76 -23.06 -5.89
CA ASN A 383 13.63 -24.13 -5.42
C ASN A 383 14.77 -23.58 -4.55
N LYS A 384 15.37 -22.44 -4.93
CA LYS A 384 16.38 -21.75 -4.13
C LYS A 384 15.83 -21.32 -2.76
N LEU A 385 14.62 -20.78 -2.70
CA LEU A 385 13.94 -20.42 -1.44
C LEU A 385 13.72 -21.64 -0.55
N ILE A 386 13.19 -22.73 -1.10
CA ILE A 386 12.95 -23.98 -0.36
C ILE A 386 14.26 -24.49 0.25
N ASN A 387 15.33 -24.55 -0.53
CA ASN A 387 16.65 -24.99 -0.06
C ASN A 387 17.20 -24.11 1.09
N LEU A 388 17.01 -22.78 1.01
CA LEU A 388 17.43 -21.86 2.06
C LEU A 388 16.62 -22.06 3.35
N LEU A 389 15.30 -22.22 3.23
CA LEU A 389 14.44 -22.51 4.38
C LEU A 389 14.84 -23.83 5.05
N GLU A 390 15.04 -24.89 4.27
CA GLU A 390 15.45 -26.20 4.78
C GLU A 390 16.81 -26.15 5.50
N SER A 391 17.73 -25.31 5.04
CA SER A 391 19.03 -25.10 5.70
C SER A 391 18.92 -24.59 7.14
N GLN A 392 17.80 -23.94 7.49
CA GLN A 392 17.49 -23.42 8.83
C GLN A 392 16.39 -24.24 9.53
N ASN A 393 16.07 -25.44 9.04
CA ASN A 393 14.95 -26.27 9.51
C ASN A 393 13.58 -25.56 9.44
N LEU A 394 13.40 -24.68 8.45
CA LEU A 394 12.14 -24.00 8.17
C LEU A 394 11.41 -24.70 7.02
N HIS A 395 10.09 -24.72 7.11
CA HIS A 395 9.19 -25.11 6.01
C HIS A 395 8.56 -23.89 5.32
N LEU A 396 8.09 -24.08 4.09
CA LEU A 396 7.34 -23.07 3.32
C LEU A 396 6.18 -22.45 4.10
N THR A 397 5.55 -23.19 5.02
CA THR A 397 4.45 -22.70 5.87
C THR A 397 4.86 -21.63 6.88
N HIS A 398 6.15 -21.39 7.09
CA HIS A 398 6.65 -20.31 7.95
C HIS A 398 6.83 -19.01 7.18
N VAL A 399 6.79 -19.02 5.85
CA VAL A 399 6.90 -17.81 5.04
C VAL A 399 5.64 -16.96 5.26
N CYS A 400 5.85 -15.70 5.61
CA CYS A 400 4.81 -14.75 5.97
C CYS A 400 4.58 -13.72 4.85
N SER A 401 5.65 -13.31 4.18
CA SER A 401 5.59 -12.41 3.04
C SER A 401 6.65 -12.75 1.99
N VAL A 402 6.36 -12.46 0.73
CA VAL A 402 7.27 -12.60 -0.41
C VAL A 402 7.20 -11.33 -1.25
N ASN A 403 8.36 -10.75 -1.56
CA ASN A 403 8.49 -9.68 -2.54
C ASN A 403 9.12 -10.26 -3.80
N ILE A 404 8.48 -10.03 -4.94
CA ILE A 404 8.91 -10.52 -6.25
C ILE A 404 9.13 -9.32 -7.16
N TYR A 405 10.32 -9.23 -7.72
CA TYR A 405 10.72 -8.19 -8.65
C TYR A 405 10.95 -8.90 -9.98
N MET A 406 10.04 -8.78 -10.93
CA MET A 406 10.11 -9.52 -12.19
C MET A 406 10.44 -8.60 -13.35
N ARG A 407 11.05 -9.17 -14.40
CA ARG A 407 11.49 -8.39 -15.56
C ARG A 407 10.34 -7.81 -16.37
N ASP A 408 9.27 -8.59 -16.55
CA ASP A 408 8.14 -8.20 -17.41
C ASP A 408 6.80 -8.66 -16.82
N MET A 409 5.93 -7.71 -16.49
CA MET A 409 4.62 -7.98 -15.92
C MET A 409 3.61 -8.59 -16.90
N GLU A 410 3.92 -8.69 -18.19
CA GLU A 410 3.13 -9.46 -19.16
C GLU A 410 3.31 -10.97 -18.97
N GLU A 411 4.47 -11.43 -18.49
CA GLU A 411 4.75 -12.85 -18.23
C GLU A 411 4.29 -13.32 -16.85
N TYR A 412 3.56 -12.48 -16.12
CA TYR A 412 3.13 -12.72 -14.76
C TYR A 412 2.29 -14.00 -14.61
N ALA A 413 1.45 -14.33 -15.60
CA ALA A 413 0.61 -15.53 -15.56
C ALA A 413 1.45 -16.81 -15.38
N ALA A 414 2.60 -16.90 -16.07
CA ALA A 414 3.52 -18.03 -15.95
C ALA A 414 4.15 -18.10 -14.55
N LEU A 415 4.56 -16.96 -14.00
CA LEU A 415 5.08 -16.85 -12.63
C LEU A 415 4.03 -17.27 -11.60
N ASN A 416 2.80 -16.78 -11.74
CA ASN A 416 1.72 -17.03 -10.79
C ASN A 416 1.29 -18.49 -10.76
N GLU A 417 1.31 -19.17 -11.91
CA GLU A 417 1.07 -20.62 -11.98
C GLU A 417 2.06 -21.39 -11.10
N VAL A 418 3.35 -21.10 -11.23
CA VAL A 418 4.41 -21.70 -10.41
C VAL A 418 4.23 -21.33 -8.94
N TYR A 419 4.00 -20.06 -8.63
CA TYR A 419 3.83 -19.57 -7.26
C TYR A 419 2.69 -20.28 -6.51
N VAL A 420 1.52 -20.38 -7.14
CA VAL A 420 0.34 -21.03 -6.54
C VAL A 420 0.57 -22.52 -6.34
N ASN A 421 1.29 -23.17 -7.25
CA ASN A 421 1.65 -24.58 -7.11
C ASN A 421 2.65 -24.80 -5.96
N THR A 422 3.60 -23.87 -5.75
CA THR A 422 4.56 -23.93 -4.64
C THR A 422 3.91 -23.65 -3.29
N PHE A 423 3.12 -22.58 -3.17
CA PHE A 423 2.41 -22.20 -1.94
C PHE A 423 0.98 -22.76 -1.90
N CYS A 424 0.83 -24.06 -2.17
CA CYS A 424 -0.45 -24.75 -2.28
C CYS A 424 -1.10 -25.10 -0.92
N TYR A 425 -1.22 -24.14 -0.02
CA TYR A 425 -1.85 -24.31 1.29
C TYR A 425 -2.75 -23.12 1.68
N PRO A 426 -3.67 -23.29 2.65
CA PRO A 426 -4.55 -22.20 3.09
C PRO A 426 -3.75 -21.02 3.65
N ASN A 427 -4.10 -19.80 3.24
CA ASN A 427 -3.42 -18.54 3.62
C ASN A 427 -1.93 -18.54 3.21
N PRO A 428 -1.62 -18.52 1.90
CA PRO A 428 -0.24 -18.38 1.43
C PRO A 428 0.36 -17.03 1.89
N PRO A 429 1.68 -16.86 1.79
CA PRO A 429 2.34 -15.63 2.20
C PRO A 429 1.76 -14.42 1.49
N THR A 430 1.75 -13.28 2.17
CA THR A 430 1.43 -12.00 1.54
C THR A 430 2.43 -11.74 0.41
N ARG A 431 1.96 -11.34 -0.78
CA ARG A 431 2.83 -11.16 -1.94
C ARG A 431 2.80 -9.73 -2.45
N VAL A 432 3.98 -9.16 -2.69
CA VAL A 432 4.17 -7.96 -3.51
C VAL A 432 4.87 -8.41 -4.79
N CYS A 433 4.38 -7.97 -5.95
CA CYS A 433 5.00 -8.27 -7.24
C CYS A 433 5.14 -6.95 -8.01
N VAL A 434 6.36 -6.61 -8.44
CA VAL A 434 6.66 -5.34 -9.12
C VAL A 434 7.48 -5.62 -10.38
N GLN A 435 7.25 -4.84 -11.44
CA GLN A 435 8.13 -4.89 -12.61
C GLN A 435 9.41 -4.13 -12.31
N CYS A 436 10.56 -4.69 -12.66
CA CYS A 436 11.86 -4.04 -12.53
C CYS A 436 12.64 -4.17 -13.83
N PRO A 437 13.45 -3.16 -14.23
CA PRO A 437 14.28 -3.22 -15.45
C PRO A 437 15.47 -4.18 -15.28
N LEU A 438 15.18 -5.48 -15.16
CA LEU A 438 16.18 -6.53 -14.98
C LEU A 438 16.87 -6.86 -16.32
N SER A 439 18.09 -7.39 -16.23
CA SER A 439 18.83 -7.88 -17.40
C SER A 439 18.12 -9.05 -18.08
N SER A 440 18.39 -9.28 -19.36
CA SER A 440 17.68 -10.30 -20.16
C SER A 440 17.90 -11.74 -19.72
N ASP A 441 18.96 -11.98 -18.95
CA ASP A 441 19.33 -13.28 -18.36
C ASP A 441 18.72 -13.49 -16.96
N VAL A 442 18.09 -12.47 -16.37
CA VAL A 442 17.43 -12.54 -15.07
C VAL A 442 15.92 -12.40 -15.27
N GLY A 443 15.17 -13.44 -14.91
CA GLY A 443 13.70 -13.43 -15.02
C GLY A 443 13.04 -12.69 -13.86
N LEU A 444 13.54 -12.91 -12.64
CA LEU A 444 13.08 -12.23 -11.43
C LEU A 444 14.11 -12.26 -10.29
N ILE A 445 13.89 -11.40 -9.30
CA ILE A 445 14.51 -11.43 -7.98
C ILE A 445 13.39 -11.69 -6.97
N MET A 446 13.70 -12.42 -5.90
CA MET A 446 12.74 -12.75 -4.85
C MET A 446 13.36 -12.60 -3.47
N ASP A 447 12.60 -11.96 -2.58
CA ASP A 447 12.85 -11.95 -1.15
C ASP A 447 11.66 -12.52 -0.40
N ALA A 448 11.92 -13.05 0.79
CA ALA A 448 10.90 -13.58 1.65
C ALA A 448 11.20 -13.29 3.12
N VAL A 449 10.14 -13.09 3.91
CA VAL A 449 10.20 -13.06 5.37
C VAL A 449 9.53 -14.32 5.89
N SER A 450 10.18 -15.01 6.81
CA SER A 450 9.60 -16.16 7.50
C SER A 450 9.68 -16.01 9.01
N CYS A 451 8.75 -16.66 9.71
CA CYS A 451 8.66 -16.63 11.16
C CYS A 451 8.33 -18.01 11.73
N VAL A 452 9.14 -18.45 12.70
CA VAL A 452 8.80 -19.57 13.57
C VAL A 452 7.92 -19.03 14.69
N LEU A 453 6.64 -18.83 14.40
CA LEU A 453 5.66 -18.63 15.45
C LEU A 453 5.69 -19.89 16.34
N LEU A 454 6.06 -19.73 17.61
CA LEU A 454 5.59 -20.63 18.66
C LEU A 454 4.07 -20.64 18.54
N ARG A 455 3.51 -21.69 17.94
CA ARG A 455 2.07 -21.94 18.02
C ARG A 455 1.75 -21.99 19.51
N LEU A 456 1.17 -20.93 20.04
CA LEU A 456 0.41 -21.01 21.28
C LEU A 456 -0.73 -21.98 20.96
N VAL A 457 -0.56 -23.22 21.43
CA VAL A 457 -1.59 -24.26 21.44
C VAL A 457 -2.75 -23.80 22.30
#